data_AF-A0A3A5RFT9-F1
#
_entry.id   AF-A0A3A5RFT9-F1
#
_cell.length_a   1.000
_cell.length_b   1.000
_cell.length_c   1.000
_cell.angle_alpha   90.00
_cell.angle_beta   90.00
_cell.angle_gamma   90.00
#
_symmetry.space_group_name_H-M   'P 1'
#
loop_
_entity.id
_entity.type
_entity.pdbx_description
1 polymer ?
#
loop_
_entity_poly.entity_id
_entity_poly.type
_entity_poly.pdbx_seq_one_letter_code
_entity_poly.pdbx_strand_id
1 'polypeptide(L)'
;MNIGQIVGGASRWFIPCIMMYYVLLYFVRKYLMRFKWWVFVVACIIPIVRFVMYEDIGSYHMYRNHTFRFFYWFPFMLMGAYIGSKNVILKQKVWRDAIMTLVCTGLHLGLLLACTKKENLCPYQMLSLVPLMGTCIYLYNLFQADIFKLLMKSNVGYGIQAIAALCLESYIVQYVLFTDKINYLFPLNIIILVVEVILLAYAVRTLGRTFKQLFEKEDFRWKEIFRLV
;
A
#
# COMPACT_ATOMS: atom_id res chain seq x y z
N MET A 1 -9.53 12.43 21.65
CA MET A 1 -8.56 11.89 20.66
C MET A 1 -7.82 13.08 20.06
N ASN A 2 -6.51 13.20 20.25
CA ASN A 2 -5.74 14.40 19.87
C ASN A 2 -5.30 14.33 18.39
N ILE A 3 -5.21 15.45 17.65
CA ILE A 3 -4.81 15.44 16.22
C ILE A 3 -3.43 14.78 16.02
N GLY A 4 -2.51 14.98 16.96
CA GLY A 4 -1.21 14.30 16.98
C GLY A 4 -1.31 12.78 17.14
N GLN A 5 -2.34 12.26 17.80
CA GLN A 5 -2.60 10.81 17.88
C GLN A 5 -3.29 10.28 16.61
N ILE A 6 -4.03 11.14 15.91
CA ILE A 6 -4.68 10.80 14.63
C ILE A 6 -3.65 10.63 13.52
N VAL A 7 -2.58 11.43 13.54
CA VAL A 7 -1.50 11.41 12.53
C VAL A 7 -0.29 10.58 12.97
N GLY A 8 0.04 10.56 14.26
CA GLY A 8 1.30 9.98 14.79
C GLY A 8 1.14 8.75 15.69
N GLY A 9 -0.06 8.21 15.88
CA GLY A 9 -0.26 7.00 16.70
C GLY A 9 0.49 5.79 16.14
N ALA A 10 1.10 4.98 17.02
CA ALA A 10 1.89 3.79 16.64
C ALA A 10 1.13 2.74 15.80
N SER A 11 -0.20 2.77 15.76
CA SER A 11 -1.05 1.93 14.91
C SER A 11 -1.30 2.50 13.51
N ARG A 12 -0.90 3.75 13.24
CA ARG A 12 -1.24 4.54 12.03
C ARG A 12 -0.02 4.85 11.15
N TRP A 13 1.00 3.99 11.22
CA TRP A 13 2.31 4.16 10.59
C TRP A 13 2.29 4.31 9.06
N PHE A 14 1.30 3.74 8.35
CA PHE A 14 1.27 3.75 6.88
C PHE A 14 1.12 5.15 6.29
N ILE A 15 0.31 6.04 6.90
CA ILE A 15 0.08 7.40 6.38
C ILE A 15 1.35 8.27 6.51
N PRO A 16 2.03 8.34 7.67
CA PRO A 16 3.33 8.99 7.76
C PRO A 16 4.37 8.39 6.80
N CYS A 17 4.38 7.06 6.61
CA CYS A 17 5.28 6.42 5.65
C CYS A 17 5.04 6.97 4.23
N ILE A 18 3.80 6.91 3.74
CA ILE A 18 3.51 7.29 2.36
C ILE A 18 3.74 8.80 2.13
N MET A 19 3.39 9.66 3.10
CA MET A 19 3.66 11.10 3.04
C MET A 19 5.16 11.39 2.91
N MET A 20 5.98 10.74 3.74
CA MET A 20 7.45 10.86 3.68
C MET A 20 7.98 10.37 2.32
N TYR A 21 7.46 9.26 1.81
CA TYR A 21 7.91 8.73 0.53
C TYR A 21 7.57 9.63 -0.65
N TYR A 22 6.44 10.34 -0.64
CA TYR A 22 6.14 11.33 -1.68
C TYR A 22 7.16 12.47 -1.71
N VAL A 23 7.62 12.94 -0.55
CA VAL A 23 8.70 13.94 -0.47
C VAL A 23 9.98 13.38 -1.07
N LEU A 24 10.39 12.16 -0.69
CA LEU A 24 11.57 11.50 -1.24
C LEU A 24 11.46 11.27 -2.75
N LEU A 25 10.30 10.79 -3.22
CA LEU A 25 10.04 10.57 -4.64
C LEU A 25 10.10 11.86 -5.44
N TYR A 26 9.67 13.00 -4.89
CA TYR A 26 9.83 14.30 -5.56
C TYR A 26 11.30 14.59 -5.84
N PHE A 27 12.18 14.42 -4.86
CA PHE A 27 13.63 14.60 -5.04
C PHE A 27 14.22 13.58 -6.01
N VAL A 28 13.86 12.31 -5.88
CA VAL A 28 14.32 11.25 -6.81
C VAL A 28 13.91 11.58 -8.23
N ARG A 29 12.66 11.98 -8.46
CA ARG A 29 12.12 12.33 -9.77
C ARG A 29 12.81 13.56 -10.37
N LYS A 30 13.08 14.57 -9.55
CA LYS A 30 13.66 15.85 -10.01
C LYS A 30 15.15 15.76 -10.28
N TYR A 31 15.91 15.03 -9.47
CA TYR A 31 17.38 15.07 -9.50
C TYR A 31 18.04 13.75 -9.86
N LEU A 32 17.42 12.60 -9.57
CA LEU A 32 18.10 11.30 -9.59
C LEU A 32 17.59 10.34 -10.67
N MET A 33 16.64 10.75 -11.52
CA MET A 33 16.06 9.90 -12.57
C MET A 33 17.09 9.39 -13.59
N ARG A 34 18.19 10.13 -13.81
CA ARG A 34 19.30 9.68 -14.66
C ARG A 34 19.92 8.37 -14.14
N PHE A 35 19.92 8.16 -12.83
CA PHE A 35 20.52 7.00 -12.16
C PHE A 35 19.49 6.06 -11.54
N LYS A 36 18.26 6.02 -12.07
CA LYS A 36 17.12 5.28 -11.51
C LYS A 36 17.40 3.84 -11.05
N TRP A 37 18.22 3.08 -11.78
CA TRP A 37 18.62 1.74 -11.37
C TRP A 37 19.45 1.75 -10.07
N TRP A 38 20.46 2.62 -9.99
CA TRP A 38 21.28 2.79 -8.81
C TRP A 38 20.48 3.31 -7.62
N VAL A 39 19.53 4.23 -7.85
CA VAL A 39 18.62 4.69 -6.79
C VAL A 39 17.81 3.51 -6.22
N PHE A 40 17.32 2.61 -7.08
CA PHE A 40 16.60 1.42 -6.64
C PHE A 40 17.49 0.45 -5.86
N VAL A 41 18.71 0.17 -6.35
CA VAL A 41 19.68 -0.68 -5.66
C VAL A 41 20.02 -0.13 -4.27
N VAL A 42 20.32 1.17 -4.18
CA VAL A 42 20.60 1.84 -2.89
C VAL A 42 19.40 1.77 -1.97
N ALA A 43 18.19 2.01 -2.47
CA ALA A 43 16.96 1.91 -1.68
C ALA A 43 16.76 0.50 -1.11
N CYS A 44 17.17 -0.56 -1.81
CA CYS A 44 17.14 -1.94 -1.31
C CYS A 44 18.26 -2.25 -0.30
N ILE A 45 19.44 -1.65 -0.45
CA ILE A 45 20.59 -1.88 0.45
C ILE A 45 20.35 -1.24 1.83
N ILE A 46 19.79 -0.03 1.88
CA ILE A 46 19.54 0.70 3.13
C ILE A 46 18.80 -0.13 4.19
N PRO A 47 17.64 -0.76 3.91
CA PRO A 47 16.96 -1.59 4.90
C PRO A 47 17.79 -2.83 5.27
N ILE A 48 18.61 -3.40 4.37
CA ILE A 48 19.41 -4.59 4.68
C ILE A 48 20.48 -4.23 5.70
N VAL A 49 21.22 -3.16 5.43
CA VAL A 49 22.26 -2.66 6.35
C VAL A 49 21.63 -2.33 7.70
N ARG A 50 20.49 -1.63 7.70
CA ARG A 50 19.80 -1.27 8.94
C ARG A 50 19.28 -2.49 9.72
N PHE A 51 18.89 -3.57 9.03
CA PHE A 51 18.46 -4.82 9.67
C PHE A 51 19.63 -5.55 10.32
N VAL A 52 20.78 -5.65 9.64
CA VAL A 52 21.99 -6.30 10.16
C VAL A 52 22.59 -5.54 11.35
N MET A 53 22.46 -4.21 11.37
CA MET A 53 22.93 -3.35 12.48
C MET A 53 22.04 -3.43 13.73
N TYR A 54 20.94 -4.18 13.71
CA TYR A 54 20.08 -4.35 14.88
C TYR A 54 20.67 -5.42 15.79
N GLU A 55 20.98 -5.07 17.04
CA GLU A 55 21.76 -5.94 17.95
C GLU A 55 21.01 -7.22 18.39
N ASP A 56 19.67 -7.21 18.38
CA ASP A 56 18.85 -8.37 18.79
C ASP A 56 18.01 -8.93 17.64
N ILE A 57 18.68 -9.48 16.61
CA ILE A 57 18.03 -10.05 15.43
C ILE A 57 17.21 -11.31 15.77
N GLY A 58 17.57 -12.02 16.84
CA GLY A 58 16.93 -13.28 17.26
C GLY A 58 15.50 -13.11 17.74
N SER A 59 15.20 -12.02 18.45
CA SER A 59 13.85 -11.70 18.98
C SER A 59 13.08 -10.68 18.13
N TYR A 60 13.73 -10.07 17.15
CA TYR A 60 13.18 -8.92 16.41
C TYR A 60 12.16 -9.30 15.31
N HIS A 61 10.88 -9.08 15.59
CA HIS A 61 9.83 -9.22 14.58
C HIS A 61 9.69 -7.96 13.70
N MET A 62 10.23 -8.04 12.48
CA MET A 62 10.26 -6.94 11.49
C MET A 62 8.89 -6.30 11.25
N TYR A 63 7.81 -7.09 11.32
CA TYR A 63 6.44 -6.65 11.03
C TYR A 63 5.64 -6.14 12.23
N ARG A 64 6.15 -6.18 13.49
CA ARG A 64 5.30 -6.01 14.69
C ARG A 64 5.08 -4.56 15.14
N ASN A 65 6.10 -3.72 15.34
CA ASN A 65 5.95 -2.25 15.37
C ASN A 65 7.28 -1.50 15.59
N HIS A 66 7.96 -1.10 14.50
CA HIS A 66 9.21 -0.33 14.58
C HIS A 66 9.34 0.69 13.45
N THR A 67 10.14 1.74 13.66
CA THR A 67 10.59 2.72 12.65
C THR A 67 11.26 2.07 11.44
N PHE A 68 11.63 0.80 11.53
CA PHE A 68 12.24 0.07 10.43
C PHE A 68 11.32 -0.06 9.20
N ARG A 69 9.99 -0.05 9.39
CA ARG A 69 9.00 -0.08 8.29
C ARG A 69 9.19 1.05 7.29
N PHE A 70 9.64 2.21 7.74
CA PHE A 70 9.90 3.36 6.88
C PHE A 70 11.01 3.07 5.86
N PHE A 71 11.95 2.18 6.14
CA PHE A 71 13.06 1.89 5.23
C PHE A 71 12.69 0.82 4.20
N TYR A 72 12.08 -0.28 4.62
CA TYR A 72 11.90 -1.43 3.73
C TYR A 72 10.68 -1.34 2.79
N TRP A 73 9.71 -0.45 3.06
CA TRP A 73 8.59 -0.23 2.13
C TRP A 73 8.90 0.77 1.00
N PHE A 74 9.90 1.65 1.18
CA PHE A 74 10.26 2.63 0.16
C PHE A 74 10.68 1.99 -1.19
N PRO A 75 11.48 0.90 -1.23
CA PRO A 75 11.77 0.18 -2.47
C PRO A 75 10.54 -0.29 -3.24
N PHE A 76 9.48 -0.71 -2.56
CA PHE A 76 8.23 -1.14 -3.21
C PHE A 76 7.55 0.04 -3.93
N MET A 77 7.53 1.21 -3.29
CA MET A 77 6.97 2.42 -3.90
C MET A 77 7.80 2.86 -5.11
N LEU A 78 9.13 2.82 -5.00
CA LEU A 78 10.03 3.16 -6.10
C LEU A 78 9.90 2.18 -7.28
N MET A 79 9.76 0.88 -7.00
CA MET A 79 9.47 -0.15 -7.99
C MET A 79 8.17 0.15 -8.74
N GLY A 80 7.09 0.46 -8.02
CA GLY A 80 5.81 0.83 -8.61
C GLY A 80 5.92 2.07 -9.51
N ALA A 81 6.63 3.11 -9.04
CA ALA A 81 6.87 4.32 -9.81
C ALA A 81 7.69 4.04 -11.09
N TYR A 82 8.68 3.15 -11.02
CA TYR A 82 9.50 2.78 -12.19
C TYR A 82 8.71 1.98 -13.22
N ILE A 83 7.93 0.99 -12.78
CA ILE A 83 7.07 0.17 -13.64
C ILE A 83 5.99 1.03 -14.30
N GLY A 84 5.41 2.00 -13.59
CA GLY A 84 4.41 2.91 -14.14
C GLY A 84 4.98 3.99 -15.06
N SER A 85 6.24 4.40 -14.88
CA SER A 85 6.86 5.49 -15.68
C SER A 85 7.35 5.04 -17.05
N LYS A 86 7.79 3.79 -17.18
CA LYS A 86 8.10 3.22 -18.48
C LYS A 86 6.83 2.51 -18.93
N ASN A 87 6.44 2.64 -20.19
CA ASN A 87 5.60 1.62 -20.83
C ASN A 87 6.42 0.32 -20.94
N VAL A 88 6.89 -0.24 -19.80
CA VAL A 88 7.54 -1.54 -19.78
C VAL A 88 6.43 -2.50 -20.17
N ILE A 89 6.44 -2.90 -21.44
CA ILE A 89 5.62 -3.98 -21.92
C ILE A 89 6.25 -5.24 -21.31
N LEU A 90 5.87 -5.51 -20.07
CA LEU A 90 6.17 -6.79 -19.45
C LEU A 90 5.45 -7.84 -20.29
N LYS A 91 6.20 -8.83 -20.80
CA LYS A 91 5.65 -9.89 -21.64
C LYS A 91 4.64 -10.69 -20.82
N GLN A 92 3.39 -10.32 -20.98
CA GLN A 92 2.29 -10.83 -20.19
C GLN A 92 1.99 -12.27 -20.58
N LYS A 93 1.86 -13.14 -19.58
CA LYS A 93 1.41 -14.53 -19.77
C LYS A 93 0.47 -14.87 -18.63
N VAL A 94 -0.84 -14.70 -18.86
CA VAL A 94 -1.90 -14.77 -17.82
C VAL A 94 -1.71 -15.95 -16.87
N TRP A 95 -1.57 -17.17 -17.39
CA TRP A 95 -1.40 -18.37 -16.55
C TRP A 95 -0.11 -18.37 -15.75
N ARG A 96 1.02 -18.01 -16.36
CA ARG A 96 2.30 -17.90 -15.66
C ARG A 96 2.23 -16.83 -14.56
N ASP A 97 1.68 -15.67 -14.87
CA ASP A 97 1.63 -14.54 -13.94
C ASP A 97 0.65 -14.83 -12.78
N ALA A 98 -0.47 -15.50 -13.04
CA ALA A 98 -1.38 -15.98 -12.00
C ALA A 98 -0.72 -17.02 -11.09
N ILE A 99 -0.08 -18.05 -11.67
CA ILE A 99 0.64 -19.08 -10.91
C ILE A 99 1.78 -18.46 -10.09
N MET A 100 2.58 -17.58 -10.70
CA MET A 100 3.68 -16.91 -10.00
C MET A 100 3.19 -15.97 -8.90
N THR A 101 2.05 -15.30 -9.09
CA THR A 101 1.42 -14.51 -8.02
C THR A 101 1.07 -15.39 -6.82
N LEU A 102 0.47 -16.57 -7.06
CA LEU A 102 0.15 -17.52 -6.01
C LEU A 102 1.40 -18.10 -5.33
N VAL A 103 2.42 -18.48 -6.12
CA VAL A 103 3.69 -19.03 -5.60
C VAL A 103 4.42 -17.98 -4.75
N CYS A 104 4.58 -16.76 -5.25
CA CYS A 104 5.21 -15.67 -4.51
C CYS A 104 4.46 -15.32 -3.22
N THR A 105 3.13 -15.31 -3.27
CA THR A 105 2.29 -15.05 -2.09
C THR A 105 2.39 -16.19 -1.08
N GLY A 106 2.35 -17.44 -1.55
CA GLY A 106 2.54 -18.63 -0.71
C GLY A 106 3.92 -18.67 -0.06
N LEU A 107 4.98 -18.33 -0.80
CA LEU A 107 6.33 -18.21 -0.26
C LEU A 107 6.45 -17.09 0.77
N HIS A 108 5.86 -15.93 0.50
CA HIS A 108 5.82 -14.82 1.46
C HIS A 108 5.15 -15.25 2.76
N LEU A 109 3.93 -15.79 2.69
CA LEU A 109 3.17 -16.24 3.85
C LEU A 109 3.86 -17.40 4.57
N GLY A 110 4.41 -18.37 3.82
CA GLY A 110 5.13 -19.53 4.37
C GLY A 110 6.39 -19.11 5.14
N LEU A 111 7.17 -18.17 4.60
CA LEU A 111 8.34 -17.62 5.29
C LEU A 111 7.93 -16.87 6.57
N LEU A 112 6.88 -16.05 6.53
CA LEU A 112 6.38 -15.35 7.72
C LEU A 112 5.94 -16.33 8.81
N LEU A 113 5.19 -17.37 8.44
CA LEU A 113 4.74 -18.40 9.37
C LEU A 113 5.92 -19.17 9.96
N ALA A 114 6.90 -19.55 9.14
CA ALA A 114 8.11 -20.24 9.59
C ALA A 114 8.94 -19.38 10.57
N CYS A 115 9.13 -18.10 10.25
CA CYS A 115 9.87 -17.16 11.10
C CYS A 115 9.12 -16.78 12.39
N THR A 116 7.79 -16.92 12.42
CA THR A 116 6.99 -16.69 13.64
C THR A 116 7.03 -17.91 14.56
N LYS A 117 7.15 -19.12 14.02
CA LYS A 117 7.18 -20.37 14.80
C LYS A 117 8.57 -20.78 15.29
N LYS A 118 9.64 -20.34 14.62
CA LYS A 118 11.02 -20.71 14.96
C LYS A 118 11.88 -19.45 15.13
N GLU A 119 12.36 -19.22 16.35
CA GLU A 119 13.22 -18.07 16.68
C GLU A 119 14.51 -18.04 15.84
N ASN A 120 15.10 -19.21 15.57
CA ASN A 120 16.29 -19.34 14.71
C ASN A 120 16.08 -18.84 13.28
N LEU A 121 14.82 -18.74 12.82
CA LEU A 121 14.50 -18.23 11.49
C LEU A 121 14.14 -16.74 11.47
N CYS A 122 14.05 -16.09 12.64
CA CYS A 122 13.75 -14.65 12.76
C CYS A 122 14.69 -13.75 11.91
N PRO A 123 16.01 -14.01 11.84
CA PRO A 123 16.92 -13.24 10.97
C PRO A 123 16.58 -13.30 9.48
N TYR A 124 15.87 -14.32 9.02
CA TYR A 124 15.51 -14.49 7.61
C TYR A 124 14.15 -13.86 7.27
N GLN A 125 13.48 -13.19 8.22
CA GLN A 125 12.21 -12.49 7.95
C GLN A 125 12.33 -11.49 6.81
N MET A 126 13.48 -10.83 6.66
CA MET A 126 13.70 -9.86 5.60
C MET A 126 13.69 -10.49 4.19
N LEU A 127 14.03 -11.78 4.06
CA LEU A 127 13.96 -12.51 2.79
C LEU A 127 12.51 -12.60 2.29
N SER A 128 11.51 -12.56 3.19
CA SER A 128 10.09 -12.59 2.81
C SER A 128 9.65 -11.38 1.98
N LEU A 129 10.43 -10.29 1.96
CA LEU A 129 10.19 -9.13 1.10
C LEU A 129 10.44 -9.43 -0.38
N VAL A 130 11.33 -10.37 -0.71
CA VAL A 130 11.65 -10.71 -2.11
C VAL A 130 10.46 -11.39 -2.79
N PRO A 131 9.85 -12.46 -2.22
CA PRO A 131 8.59 -12.99 -2.76
C PRO A 131 7.48 -11.95 -2.80
N LEU A 132 7.40 -11.05 -1.81
CA LEU A 132 6.38 -10.00 -1.80
C LEU A 132 6.53 -9.02 -2.98
N MET A 133 7.77 -8.61 -3.32
CA MET A 133 8.03 -7.81 -4.53
C MET A 133 7.61 -8.57 -5.79
N GLY A 134 7.90 -9.88 -5.84
CA GLY A 134 7.43 -10.77 -6.90
C GLY A 134 5.91 -10.74 -7.04
N THR A 135 5.16 -10.89 -5.95
CA THR A 135 3.69 -10.79 -5.94
C THR A 135 3.23 -9.47 -6.56
N CYS A 136 3.81 -8.34 -6.17
CA CYS A 136 3.44 -7.04 -6.74
C CYS A 136 3.66 -6.96 -8.26
N ILE A 137 4.79 -7.48 -8.76
CA ILE A 137 5.12 -7.46 -10.20
C ILE A 137 4.19 -8.37 -11.00
N TYR A 138 4.01 -9.62 -10.56
CA TYR A 138 3.16 -10.58 -11.29
C TYR A 138 1.70 -10.19 -11.24
N LEU A 139 1.22 -9.63 -10.13
CA LEU A 139 -0.13 -9.10 -10.01
C LEU A 139 -0.34 -7.90 -10.93
N TYR A 140 0.63 -6.99 -11.03
CA TYR A 140 0.59 -5.89 -12.00
C TYR A 140 0.49 -6.40 -13.45
N ASN A 141 1.29 -7.41 -13.83
CA ASN A 141 1.21 -8.03 -15.15
C ASN A 141 -0.15 -8.68 -15.39
N LEU A 142 -0.70 -9.34 -14.39
CA LEU A 142 -2.01 -9.98 -14.49
C LEU A 142 -3.10 -8.94 -14.81
N PHE A 143 -3.09 -7.79 -14.14
CA PHE A 143 -4.04 -6.70 -14.41
C PHE A 143 -3.84 -5.99 -15.75
N GLN A 144 -2.70 -6.18 -16.42
CA GLN A 144 -2.49 -5.71 -17.80
C GLN A 144 -3.19 -6.59 -18.86
N ALA A 145 -3.75 -7.74 -18.48
CA ALA A 145 -4.49 -8.60 -19.41
C ALA A 145 -5.74 -7.94 -19.97
N ASP A 146 -6.08 -8.28 -21.21
CA ASP A 146 -7.28 -7.77 -21.88
C ASP A 146 -8.57 -8.14 -21.14
N ILE A 147 -8.62 -9.30 -20.50
CA ILE A 147 -9.75 -9.73 -19.66
C ILE A 147 -9.98 -8.74 -18.50
N PHE A 148 -8.91 -8.36 -17.80
CA PHE A 148 -9.00 -7.40 -16.70
C PHE A 148 -9.28 -5.98 -17.22
N LYS A 149 -8.68 -5.57 -18.34
CA LYS A 149 -9.01 -4.30 -19.00
C LYS A 149 -10.48 -4.21 -19.41
N LEU A 150 -11.07 -5.32 -19.88
CA LEU A 150 -12.48 -5.41 -20.22
C LEU A 150 -13.36 -5.36 -18.97
N LEU A 151 -12.98 -6.08 -17.90
CA LEU A 151 -13.66 -6.03 -16.61
C LEU A 151 -13.70 -4.60 -16.06
N MET A 152 -12.61 -3.85 -16.18
CA MET A 152 -12.54 -2.46 -15.70
C MET A 152 -13.44 -1.50 -16.48
N LYS A 153 -13.88 -1.85 -17.70
CA LYS A 153 -14.87 -1.08 -18.48
C LYS A 153 -16.33 -1.42 -18.14
N SER A 154 -16.56 -2.54 -17.45
CA SER A 154 -17.91 -2.95 -17.03
C SER A 154 -18.41 -2.16 -15.82
N ASN A 155 -19.71 -2.25 -15.52
CA ASN A 155 -20.30 -1.65 -14.31
C ASN A 155 -19.63 -2.13 -13.02
N VAL A 156 -19.20 -3.40 -12.98
CA VAL A 156 -18.42 -3.96 -11.85
C VAL A 156 -17.06 -3.29 -11.75
N GLY A 157 -16.42 -3.02 -12.89
CA GLY A 157 -15.16 -2.28 -12.98
C GLY A 157 -15.25 -0.88 -12.39
N TYR A 158 -16.34 -0.15 -12.62
CA TYR A 158 -16.59 1.14 -11.99
C TYR A 158 -16.69 1.03 -10.46
N GLY A 159 -17.35 -0.01 -9.94
CA GLY A 159 -17.41 -0.29 -8.51
C GLY A 159 -16.01 -0.54 -7.91
N ILE A 160 -15.20 -1.37 -8.58
CA ILE A 160 -13.81 -1.64 -8.16
C ILE A 160 -12.99 -0.35 -8.17
N GLN A 161 -13.12 0.48 -9.20
CA GLN A 161 -12.42 1.77 -9.28
C GLN A 161 -12.84 2.73 -8.17
N ALA A 162 -14.13 2.78 -7.84
CA ALA A 162 -14.63 3.64 -6.76
C ALA A 162 -14.02 3.24 -5.40
N ILE A 163 -13.99 1.94 -5.10
CA ILE A 163 -13.37 1.42 -3.87
C ILE A 163 -11.86 1.68 -3.88
N ALA A 164 -11.19 1.40 -5.00
CA ALA A 164 -9.75 1.65 -5.15
C ALA A 164 -9.40 3.14 -4.98
N ALA A 165 -10.25 4.03 -5.50
CA ALA A 165 -10.08 5.46 -5.40
C ALA A 165 -10.22 5.97 -3.96
N LEU A 166 -11.00 5.30 -3.12
CA LEU A 166 -11.23 5.62 -1.70
C LEU A 166 -10.26 4.91 -0.74
N CYS A 167 -9.29 4.15 -1.25
CA CYS A 167 -8.44 3.27 -0.45
C CYS A 167 -7.60 4.02 0.61
N LEU A 168 -7.12 5.23 0.29
CA LEU A 168 -6.32 5.99 1.25
C LEU A 168 -7.21 6.59 2.34
N GLU A 169 -8.34 7.15 1.94
CA GLU A 169 -9.33 7.72 2.85
C GLU A 169 -9.94 6.65 3.75
N SER A 170 -10.25 5.46 3.23
CA SER A 170 -10.72 4.32 4.02
C SER A 170 -9.70 3.89 5.07
N TYR A 171 -8.41 3.89 4.73
CA TYR A 171 -7.33 3.61 5.66
C TYR A 171 -7.24 4.66 6.80
N ILE A 172 -7.54 5.93 6.52
CA ILE A 172 -7.56 6.98 7.55
C ILE A 172 -8.72 6.76 8.53
N VAL A 173 -9.91 6.47 8.01
CA VAL A 173 -11.15 6.47 8.81
C VAL A 173 -11.42 5.15 9.55
N GLN A 174 -10.92 4.02 9.03
CA GLN A 174 -11.20 2.68 9.59
C GLN A 174 -10.88 2.57 11.09
N TYR A 175 -9.81 3.22 11.54
CA TYR A 175 -9.38 3.17 12.94
C TYR A 175 -10.33 3.86 13.91
N VAL A 176 -11.19 4.75 13.42
CA VAL A 176 -12.21 5.44 14.23
C VAL A 176 -13.49 4.60 14.32
N LEU A 177 -13.77 3.79 13.30
CA LEU A 177 -15.01 3.05 13.16
C LEU A 177 -14.92 1.59 13.65
N PHE A 178 -13.74 0.98 13.68
CA PHE A 178 -13.59 -0.36 14.21
C PHE A 178 -13.96 -0.42 15.69
N THR A 179 -15.06 -1.13 15.98
CA THR A 179 -15.62 -1.28 17.32
C THR A 179 -16.15 -2.69 17.52
N ASP A 180 -15.90 -3.24 18.71
CA ASP A 180 -16.38 -4.56 19.10
C ASP A 180 -17.83 -4.54 19.63
N LYS A 181 -18.43 -3.35 19.76
CA LYS A 181 -19.77 -3.18 20.36
C LYS A 181 -20.89 -3.87 19.58
N ILE A 182 -20.70 -4.09 18.29
CA ILE A 182 -21.69 -4.72 17.40
C ILE A 182 -21.35 -6.18 17.06
N ASN A 183 -20.41 -6.81 17.77
CA ASN A 183 -20.01 -8.20 17.51
C ASN A 183 -21.13 -9.23 17.72
N TYR A 184 -22.18 -8.88 18.46
CA TYR A 184 -23.36 -9.74 18.63
C TYR A 184 -24.14 -9.95 17.32
N LEU A 185 -23.94 -9.08 16.31
CA LEU A 185 -24.60 -9.15 15.01
C LEU A 185 -23.82 -9.96 13.96
N PHE A 186 -22.85 -10.77 14.39
CA PHE A 186 -21.99 -11.54 13.47
C PHE A 186 -22.80 -12.51 12.59
N PRO A 187 -22.60 -12.54 11.25
CA PRO A 187 -21.54 -11.87 10.47
C PRO A 187 -21.95 -10.51 9.87
N LEU A 188 -23.19 -10.04 10.09
CA LEU A 188 -23.72 -8.81 9.50
C LEU A 188 -22.95 -7.55 9.96
N ASN A 189 -22.37 -7.58 11.17
CA ASN A 189 -21.50 -6.52 11.68
C ASN A 189 -20.36 -6.15 10.71
N ILE A 190 -19.77 -7.13 10.01
CA ILE A 190 -18.68 -6.89 9.05
C ILE A 190 -19.19 -6.05 7.88
N ILE A 191 -20.36 -6.38 7.33
CA ILE A 191 -20.95 -5.66 6.20
C ILE A 191 -21.28 -4.23 6.62
N ILE A 192 -21.86 -4.05 7.80
CA ILE A 192 -22.19 -2.73 8.36
C ILE A 192 -20.91 -1.88 8.50
N LEU A 193 -19.86 -2.41 9.12
CA LEU A 193 -18.59 -1.69 9.29
C LEU A 193 -17.96 -1.31 7.94
N VAL A 194 -17.99 -2.20 6.94
CA VAL A 194 -17.47 -1.89 5.61
C VAL A 194 -18.24 -0.73 4.97
N VAL A 195 -19.58 -0.75 5.06
CA VAL A 195 -20.42 0.35 4.54
C VAL A 195 -20.12 1.66 5.25
N GLU A 196 -20.04 1.66 6.58
CA GLU A 196 -19.70 2.85 7.37
C GLU A 196 -18.33 3.42 7.00
N VAL A 197 -17.32 2.56 6.84
CA VAL A 197 -15.97 2.96 6.42
C VAL A 197 -15.99 3.61 5.03
N ILE A 198 -16.72 3.03 4.07
CA ILE A 198 -16.82 3.59 2.72
C ILE A 198 -17.53 4.95 2.73
N LEU A 199 -18.63 5.08 3.48
CA LEU A 199 -19.37 6.35 3.60
C LEU A 199 -18.51 7.45 4.23
N LEU A 200 -17.81 7.15 5.32
CA LEU A 200 -16.95 8.12 5.99
C LEU A 200 -15.72 8.46 5.14
N ALA A 201 -15.13 7.49 4.44
CA ALA A 201 -14.03 7.72 3.50
C ALA A 201 -14.45 8.67 2.37
N TYR A 202 -15.67 8.49 1.85
CA TYR A 202 -16.23 9.38 0.82
C TYR A 202 -16.41 10.80 1.37
N ALA A 203 -16.96 10.97 2.57
CA ALA A 203 -17.08 12.28 3.21
C ALA A 203 -15.72 12.97 3.38
N VAL A 204 -14.69 12.24 3.84
CA VAL A 204 -13.32 12.76 3.97
C VAL A 204 -12.75 13.18 2.62
N ARG A 205 -12.98 12.41 1.56
CA ARG A 205 -12.56 12.77 0.19
C ARG A 205 -13.21 14.05 -0.30
N THR A 206 -14.53 14.19 -0.12
CA THR A 206 -15.29 15.39 -0.50
C THR A 206 -14.75 16.62 0.24
N LEU A 207 -14.49 16.51 1.55
CA LEU A 207 -13.88 17.57 2.33
C LEU A 207 -12.48 17.93 1.80
N GLY A 208 -11.62 16.93 1.56
CA GLY A 208 -10.26 17.14 1.04
C GLY A 208 -10.24 17.87 -0.31
N ARG A 209 -11.17 17.54 -1.21
CA ARG A 209 -11.31 18.24 -2.50
C ARG A 209 -11.85 19.66 -2.36
N THR A 210 -12.78 19.87 -1.43
CA THR A 210 -13.30 21.20 -1.11
C THR A 210 -12.19 22.10 -0.58
N PHE A 211 -11.38 21.60 0.37
CA PHE A 211 -10.19 22.31 0.85
C PHE A 211 -9.20 22.59 -0.27
N LYS A 212 -8.94 21.62 -1.17
CA LYS A 212 -8.05 21.84 -2.32
C LYS A 212 -8.53 22.99 -3.21
N GLN A 213 -9.81 23.00 -3.56
CA GLN A 213 -10.40 24.04 -4.41
C GLN A 213 -10.44 25.41 -3.70
N LEU A 214 -10.61 25.45 -2.38
CA LEU A 214 -10.56 26.71 -1.61
C LEU A 214 -9.20 27.43 -1.71
N PHE A 215 -8.11 26.68 -1.89
CA PHE A 215 -6.77 27.24 -2.06
C PHE A 215 -6.38 27.43 -3.54
N GLU A 216 -7.17 26.90 -4.47
CA GLU A 216 -7.03 27.21 -5.90
C GLU A 216 -7.66 28.59 -6.18
N LYS A 217 -7.07 29.36 -7.10
CA LYS A 217 -7.59 30.68 -7.48
C LYS A 217 -8.78 30.61 -8.46
N GLU A 218 -9.29 29.40 -8.72
CA GLU A 218 -10.36 29.12 -9.69
C GLU A 218 -11.72 29.01 -8.98
N ASP A 219 -12.81 29.18 -9.73
CA ASP A 219 -14.16 28.98 -9.22
C ASP A 219 -14.43 27.52 -8.79
N PHE A 220 -15.33 27.34 -7.82
CA PHE A 220 -15.69 26.02 -7.29
C PHE A 220 -16.31 25.12 -8.35
N ARG A 221 -15.68 23.96 -8.57
CA ARG A 221 -16.15 22.91 -9.47
C ARG A 221 -16.84 21.80 -8.68
N TRP A 222 -18.09 22.03 -8.30
CA TRP A 222 -18.91 21.10 -7.51
C TRP A 222 -19.00 19.68 -8.07
N LYS A 223 -19.09 19.54 -9.40
CA LYS A 223 -19.12 18.22 -10.07
C LYS A 223 -17.84 17.41 -9.83
N GLU A 224 -16.71 18.07 -9.67
CA GLU A 224 -15.43 17.41 -9.38
C GLU A 224 -15.33 17.04 -7.90
N ILE A 225 -15.92 17.82 -6.99
CA ILE A 225 -15.92 17.53 -5.55
C ILE A 225 -16.65 16.20 -5.27
N PHE A 226 -17.82 15.98 -5.86
CA PHE A 226 -18.65 14.80 -5.62
C PHE A 226 -18.37 13.60 -6.54
N ARG A 227 -17.38 13.69 -7.43
CA ARG A 227 -17.07 12.59 -8.36
C ARG A 227 -16.37 11.42 -7.64
N LEU A 228 -16.95 10.22 -7.67
CA LEU A 228 -16.31 9.01 -7.08
C LEU A 228 -15.13 8.49 -7.93
N VAL A 229 -15.35 8.38 -9.24
CA VAL A 229 -14.37 7.96 -10.26
C VAL A 229 -14.26 9.03 -11.33
#